data_AF-A0A1I4IXL8-F1
#
_entry.id   AF-A0A1I4IXL8-F1
#
_cell.length_a   1.000
_cell.length_b   1.000
_cell.length_c   1.000
_cell.angle_alpha   90.00
_cell.angle_beta   90.00
_cell.angle_gamma   90.00
#
_symmetry.space_group_name_H-M   'P 1'
#
loop_
_entity.id
_entity.type
_entity.pdbx_description
1 polymer ?
#
loop_
_entity_poly.entity_id
_entity_poly.type
_entity_poly.pdbx_seq_one_letter_code
_entity_poly.pdbx_strand_id
1 'polypeptide(L)' 'MINASAMDASQASAPPVIHQLRSNMQSSEVVDRGISVQASFSSICAIEYLKSHNIDPEVIERVLLHPEQRRKPRH' A
#
# COMPACT_ATOMS: atom_id res chain seq x y z
N MET A 1 35.02 3.46 -44.41
CA MET A 1 34.11 2.36 -44.01
C MET A 1 33.14 2.92 -42.98
N ILE A 2 31.85 2.76 -43.20
CA ILE A 2 30.74 3.25 -42.38
C ILE A 2 30.23 2.12 -41.47
N ASN A 3 29.93 2.42 -40.20
CA ASN A 3 28.87 1.83 -39.35
C ASN A 3 28.84 2.63 -38.02
N ALA A 4 27.81 3.37 -37.58
CA ALA A 4 26.36 3.15 -37.43
C ALA A 4 25.96 2.27 -36.22
N SER A 5 25.33 2.93 -35.23
CA SER A 5 24.42 2.40 -34.18
C SER A 5 25.09 1.64 -33.02
N ALA A 6 24.66 1.71 -31.76
CA ALA A 6 23.37 2.11 -31.20
C ALA A 6 23.52 2.56 -29.74
N MET A 7 22.64 3.50 -29.37
CA MET A 7 22.08 3.75 -28.05
C MET A 7 21.86 2.49 -27.18
N ASP A 8 22.37 2.54 -25.94
CA ASP A 8 21.91 1.77 -24.78
C ASP A 8 21.72 2.82 -23.66
N ALA A 9 20.53 3.32 -23.31
CA ALA A 9 19.28 2.70 -22.92
C ALA A 9 19.38 1.90 -21.61
N SER A 10 19.42 2.61 -20.47
CA SER A 10 18.66 2.30 -19.24
C SER A 10 19.10 3.23 -18.10
N GLN A 11 18.57 4.46 -18.04
CA GLN A 11 17.31 4.83 -17.36
C GLN A 11 17.56 5.32 -15.93
N ALA A 12 17.27 6.61 -15.77
CA ALA A 12 17.43 7.45 -14.60
C ALA A 12 16.82 6.84 -13.33
N SER A 13 17.63 6.76 -12.26
CA SER A 13 17.15 6.67 -10.89
C SER A 13 16.47 7.99 -10.51
N ALA A 14 15.18 8.12 -10.83
CA ALA A 14 14.36 9.21 -10.34
C ALA A 14 14.30 9.18 -8.79
N PRO A 15 14.34 10.34 -8.10
CA PRO A 15 14.24 10.39 -6.65
C PRO A 15 12.89 9.79 -6.21
N PRO A 16 12.83 9.12 -5.03
CA PRO A 16 11.62 8.47 -4.60
C PRO A 16 10.53 9.52 -4.45
N VAL A 17 9.48 9.26 -5.21
CA VAL A 17 8.20 9.95 -5.29
C VAL A 17 7.67 10.28 -3.88
N ILE A 18 7.93 11.48 -3.38
CA ILE A 18 7.50 11.97 -2.05
C ILE A 18 5.98 11.79 -1.87
N HIS A 19 5.21 11.97 -2.93
CA HIS A 19 3.76 11.78 -2.94
C HIS A 19 3.36 10.31 -2.71
N GLN A 20 4.05 9.37 -3.34
CA GLN A 20 3.77 7.94 -3.20
C GLN A 20 4.14 7.43 -1.80
N LEU A 21 5.23 7.94 -1.24
CA LEU A 21 5.63 7.63 0.14
C LEU A 21 4.57 8.14 1.14
N ARG A 22 4.07 9.36 0.96
CA ARG A 22 3.02 9.95 1.82
C ARG A 22 1.69 9.21 1.71
N SER A 23 1.26 8.86 0.51
CA SER A 23 0.05 8.05 0.30
C SER A 23 0.18 6.67 0.94
N ASN A 24 1.36 6.05 0.86
CA ASN A 24 1.62 4.78 1.54
C ASN A 24 1.60 4.92 3.06
N MET A 25 2.14 6.01 3.62
CA MET A 25 2.10 6.27 5.06
C MET A 25 0.67 6.50 5.56
N GLN A 26 -0.13 7.33 4.88
CA GLN A 26 -1.52 7.59 5.27
C GLN A 26 -2.38 6.32 5.17
N SER A 27 -2.26 5.57 4.08
CA SER A 27 -2.92 4.26 3.93
C SER A 27 -2.48 3.30 5.02
N SER A 28 -1.19 3.36 5.41
CA SER A 28 -0.69 2.54 6.50
C SER A 28 -1.37 2.91 7.83
N GLU A 29 -1.33 4.15 8.25
CA GLU A 29 -1.94 4.56 9.53
C GLU A 29 -3.43 4.21 9.61
N VAL A 30 -4.18 4.43 8.52
CA VAL A 30 -5.59 4.05 8.43
C VAL A 30 -5.75 2.54 8.62
N VAL A 31 -4.96 1.71 7.94
CA VAL A 31 -5.05 0.26 8.11
C VAL A 31 -4.68 -0.16 9.54
N ASP A 32 -3.77 0.54 10.22
CA ASP A 32 -3.32 0.18 11.60
C ASP A 32 -4.45 0.47 12.57
N ARG A 33 -5.13 1.58 12.34
CA ARG A 33 -6.33 1.93 13.09
C ARG A 33 -7.47 0.95 12.80
N GLY A 34 -7.67 0.54 11.54
CA GLY A 34 -8.66 -0.47 11.16
C GLY A 34 -8.47 -1.81 11.87
N ILE A 35 -7.23 -2.32 11.94
CA ILE A 35 -6.89 -3.53 12.72
C ILE A 35 -7.23 -3.35 14.20
N SER A 36 -6.89 -2.18 14.77
CA SER A 36 -7.18 -1.87 16.17
C SER A 36 -8.69 -1.80 16.44
N VAL A 37 -9.46 -1.22 15.52
CA VAL A 37 -10.93 -1.14 15.59
C VAL A 37 -11.53 -2.55 15.52
N GLN A 38 -11.03 -3.41 14.63
CA GLN A 38 -11.49 -4.79 14.54
C GLN A 38 -11.24 -5.56 15.85
N ALA A 39 -10.05 -5.42 16.42
CA ALA A 39 -9.67 -6.10 17.66
C ALA A 39 -10.43 -5.60 18.89
N SER A 40 -10.83 -4.32 18.91
CA SER A 40 -11.48 -3.69 20.07
C SER A 40 -13.01 -3.71 20.01
N PHE A 41 -13.59 -3.79 18.82
CA PHE A 41 -15.04 -3.72 18.59
C PHE A 41 -15.53 -4.92 17.79
N SER A 42 -15.58 -4.79 16.47
CA SER A 42 -16.06 -5.84 15.56
C SER A 42 -15.52 -5.64 14.14
N SER A 43 -15.62 -6.69 13.32
CA SER A 43 -15.27 -6.63 11.89
C SER A 43 -16.13 -5.64 11.11
N ILE A 44 -17.41 -5.46 11.48
CA ILE A 44 -18.30 -4.50 10.82
C ILE A 44 -17.81 -3.06 11.04
N CYS A 45 -17.44 -2.73 12.28
CA CYS A 45 -16.89 -1.40 12.60
C CYS A 45 -15.59 -1.13 11.84
N ALA A 46 -14.73 -2.13 11.70
CA ALA A 46 -13.48 -2.01 10.94
C ALA A 46 -13.75 -1.81 9.44
N ILE A 47 -14.72 -2.52 8.86
CA ILE A 47 -15.16 -2.34 7.47
C ILE A 47 -15.62 -0.90 7.24
N GLU A 48 -16.53 -0.39 8.09
CA GLU A 48 -17.05 0.97 7.96
C GLU A 48 -15.93 2.01 8.08
N TYR A 49 -15.06 1.85 9.08
CA TYR A 49 -13.91 2.73 9.26
C TYR A 49 -13.00 2.77 8.03
N LEU A 50 -12.62 1.62 7.48
CA LEU A 50 -11.73 1.54 6.32
C LEU A 50 -12.40 2.08 5.05
N LYS A 51 -13.70 1.81 4.85
CA LYS A 51 -14.48 2.34 3.71
C LYS A 51 -14.59 3.86 3.78
N SER A 52 -14.80 4.44 4.95
CA SER A 52 -14.84 5.90 5.13
C SER A 52 -13.51 6.60 4.80
N HIS A 53 -12.41 5.85 4.75
CA HIS A 53 -11.07 6.35 4.39
C HIS A 53 -10.63 5.95 2.97
N ASN A 54 -11.57 5.51 2.11
CA ASN A 54 -11.32 5.11 0.72
C ASN A 54 -10.25 4.01 0.57
N ILE A 55 -10.16 3.10 1.54
CA ILE A 55 -9.29 1.93 1.43
C ILE A 55 -9.88 0.93 0.44
N ASP A 56 -9.02 0.39 -0.41
CA ASP A 56 -9.39 -0.59 -1.42
C ASP A 56 -10.03 -1.85 -0.81
N PRO A 57 -11.11 -2.40 -1.39
CA PRO A 57 -11.76 -3.62 -0.90
C PRO A 57 -10.82 -4.82 -0.71
N GLU A 58 -9.82 -5.02 -1.57
CA GLU A 58 -8.83 -6.10 -1.41
C GLU A 58 -7.96 -5.89 -0.17
N VAL A 59 -7.64 -4.63 0.13
CA VAL A 59 -6.92 -4.28 1.36
C VAL A 59 -7.80 -4.49 2.58
N ILE A 60 -9.09 -4.13 2.51
CA ILE A 60 -10.06 -4.38 3.58
C ILE A 60 -10.17 -5.89 3.85
N GLU A 61 -10.38 -6.70 2.83
CA GLU A 61 -10.45 -8.16 2.94
C GLU A 61 -9.17 -8.71 3.60
N ARG A 62 -8.00 -8.31 3.12
CA ARG A 62 -6.71 -8.71 3.72
C ARG A 62 -6.62 -8.33 5.19
N VAL A 63 -7.08 -7.14 5.57
CA VAL A 63 -7.05 -6.68 6.96
C VAL A 63 -7.95 -7.52 7.86
N LEU A 64 -9.13 -7.89 7.36
CA LEU A 64 -10.09 -8.69 8.11
C LEU A 64 -9.66 -10.15 8.27
N LEU A 65 -9.13 -10.75 7.20
CA LEU A 65 -8.74 -12.16 7.15
C LEU A 65 -7.34 -12.42 7.71
N HIS A 66 -6.41 -11.49 7.50
CA HIS A 66 -4.98 -11.66 7.77
C HIS A 66 -4.31 -10.39 8.34
N PRO A 67 -4.80 -9.86 9.48
CA PRO A 67 -4.26 -8.63 10.09
C PRO A 67 -2.75 -8.73 10.41
N GLU A 68 -2.25 -9.92 10.73
CA GLU A 68 -0.83 -10.18 11.02
C GLU A 68 0.11 -10.05 9.80
N GLN A 69 -0.42 -10.10 8.58
CA GLN A 69 0.37 -9.98 7.36
C GLN A 69 0.71 -8.52 7.02
N ARG A 70 0.13 -7.56 7.73
CA ARG A 70 0.28 -6.13 7.45
C ARG A 70 1.73 -5.62 7.50
N ARG A 71 2.59 -6.24 8.32
CA ARG A 71 4.03 -5.91 8.42
C ARG A 71 4.93 -6.94 7.75
N LYS A 72 4.37 -7.96 7.09
CA LYS A 72 5.17 -8.95 6.39
C LYS A 72 5.49 -8.42 5.00
N PRO A 73 6.77 -8.37 4.60
CA PRO A 73 7.11 -8.12 3.21
C PRO A 73 6.44 -9.23 2.36
N ARG A 74 5.73 -8.84 1.30
CA ARG A 74 5.28 -9.80 0.29
C ARG A 74 6.56 -10.39 -0.33
N HIS A 75 6.79 -11.68 -0.08
CA HIS A 75 7.89 -12.45 -0.67
C HIS A 75 7.56 -12.83 -2.11
#